data_AF-A0A318ZAB6-F1
#
_entry.id   AF-A0A318ZAB6-F1
#
_cell.length_a   1.000
_cell.length_b   1.000
_cell.length_c   1.000
_cell.angle_alpha   90.00
_cell.angle_beta   90.00
_cell.angle_gamma   90.00
#
_symmetry.space_group_name_H-M   'P 1'
#
loop_
_entity.id
_entity.type
_entity.pdbx_description
1 polymer ?
#
loop_
_entity_poly.entity_id
_entity_poly.type
_entity_poly.pdbx_seq_one_letter_code
_entity_poly.pdbx_strand_id
1 'polypeptide(L)'
;MGPQIKMFSGPQMALFRPTCELLRAVPRIFLFSSCFSTPCTALPISRCFSTTSPALDWLTPKYQEVSKSPKGRPHVPTGGSSRGTTVVWGDYGLRMKDHDRRLPAHSLKIAEETIKRRLRGMNYTLYKRVSANIGVYTKGNEQRMGKGKGKFDYWTAKVAVSRIVFELKGDLHEKVAREAFRLAGHKLPGLWEFVKKGEPPVVGLTKLGNGVTLESLKRARRSPALGAENLPTPPKSTSSSPVASQ
;
A
#
# COMPACT_ATOMS: atom_id res chain seq x y z
N MET A 1 26.04 4.69 55.89
CA MET A 1 25.65 3.74 56.95
C MET A 1 24.30 3.14 56.59
N GLY A 2 24.23 1.81 56.44
CA GLY A 2 23.05 0.98 56.71
C GLY A 2 21.82 1.09 55.77
N PRO A 3 21.46 0.02 55.04
CA PRO A 3 20.28 -0.05 54.16
C PRO A 3 19.04 -0.58 54.90
N GLN A 4 17.83 -0.34 54.36
CA GLN A 4 16.65 -1.15 54.71
C GLN A 4 15.80 -1.45 53.47
N ILE A 5 15.66 -2.75 53.25
CA ILE A 5 14.80 -3.47 52.31
C ILE A 5 13.57 -3.90 53.10
N LYS A 6 12.37 -3.84 52.51
CA LYS A 6 11.19 -4.67 52.80
C LYS A 6 10.00 -4.13 52.00
N MET A 7 9.02 -4.89 51.54
CA MET A 7 8.88 -6.28 51.12
C MET A 7 7.54 -6.32 50.37
N PHE A 8 7.44 -7.25 49.42
CA PHE A 8 6.20 -7.67 48.76
C PHE A 8 5.11 -8.11 49.77
N SER A 9 3.84 -7.81 49.47
CA SER A 9 2.72 -8.69 49.83
C SER A 9 1.51 -8.44 48.91
N GLY A 10 1.25 -9.38 48.00
CA GLY A 10 -0.04 -9.51 47.34
C GLY A 10 -0.97 -10.45 48.13
N PRO A 11 -2.29 -10.28 48.01
CA PRO A 11 -3.28 -11.32 48.30
C PRO A 11 -4.04 -11.69 46.99
N GLN A 12 -4.64 -12.85 46.76
CA GLN A 12 -4.76 -14.12 47.45
C GLN A 12 -5.45 -15.04 46.44
N MET A 13 -4.90 -16.23 46.20
CA MET A 13 -5.49 -17.25 45.32
C MET A 13 -6.75 -17.81 45.97
N ALA A 14 -7.87 -17.77 45.25
CA ALA A 14 -9.10 -18.47 45.61
C ALA A 14 -9.04 -19.91 45.09
N LEU A 15 -8.89 -20.85 46.02
CA LEU A 15 -9.15 -22.28 45.85
C LEU A 15 -10.59 -22.55 46.29
N PHE A 16 -11.45 -23.05 45.42
CA PHE A 16 -12.63 -23.82 45.82
C PHE A 16 -13.01 -24.81 44.70
N ARG A 17 -12.63 -26.08 44.90
CA ARG A 17 -13.41 -27.26 44.48
C ARG A 17 -14.41 -27.55 45.62
N PRO A 18 -15.61 -28.09 45.33
CA PRO A 18 -15.82 -29.52 45.60
C PRO A 18 -16.81 -30.20 44.60
N THR A 19 -16.50 -31.42 44.15
CA THR A 19 -17.17 -32.71 44.49
C THR A 19 -18.28 -33.12 43.51
N CYS A 20 -17.95 -34.15 42.72
CA CYS A 20 -18.90 -35.06 42.09
C CYS A 20 -19.60 -35.90 43.16
N GLU A 21 -20.91 -36.07 43.06
CA GLU A 21 -21.61 -37.12 43.78
C GLU A 21 -22.87 -37.60 43.04
N LEU A 22 -22.95 -38.94 42.94
CA LEU A 22 -24.09 -39.86 42.79
C LEU A 22 -25.17 -39.62 41.70
N LEU A 23 -25.28 -40.52 40.72
CA LEU A 23 -26.05 -41.80 40.72
C LEU A 23 -27.54 -41.61 40.35
N ARG A 24 -27.95 -42.19 39.22
CA ARG A 24 -29.09 -43.13 39.17
C ARG A 24 -29.12 -43.90 37.85
N ALA A 25 -29.55 -45.14 38.01
CA ALA A 25 -29.42 -46.26 37.10
C ALA A 25 -30.77 -46.60 36.45
N VAL A 26 -30.73 -47.00 35.16
CA VAL A 26 -31.59 -47.93 34.37
C VAL A 26 -33.14 -47.75 34.37
N PRO A 27 -33.94 -48.32 33.41
CA PRO A 27 -33.67 -49.50 32.57
C PRO A 27 -33.91 -49.40 31.05
N ARG A 28 -33.23 -50.36 30.39
CA ARG A 28 -33.50 -50.91 29.05
C ARG A 28 -34.98 -51.30 28.88
N ILE A 29 -35.54 -50.92 27.74
CA ILE A 29 -36.61 -51.68 27.07
C ILE A 29 -36.15 -51.93 25.63
N PHE A 30 -35.92 -53.21 25.31
CA PHE A 30 -35.95 -53.73 23.95
C PHE A 30 -37.42 -53.96 23.56
N LEU A 31 -37.81 -53.65 22.33
CA LEU A 31 -38.45 -54.57 21.37
C LEU A 31 -39.03 -53.82 20.14
N PHE A 32 -38.75 -54.38 18.96
CA PHE A 32 -39.55 -54.38 17.71
C PHE A 32 -39.66 -53.07 16.92
N SER A 33 -39.01 -53.00 15.74
CA SER A 33 -39.51 -53.50 14.45
C SER A 33 -40.65 -52.66 13.89
N SER A 34 -40.33 -51.73 12.99
CA SER A 34 -41.00 -51.57 11.70
C SER A 34 -40.36 -50.43 10.91
N CYS A 35 -40.20 -50.71 9.63
CA CYS A 35 -39.62 -49.84 8.63
C CYS A 35 -40.46 -48.57 8.44
N PHE A 36 -39.84 -47.40 8.60
CA PHE A 36 -40.29 -46.19 7.91
C PHE A 36 -39.09 -45.53 7.26
N SER A 37 -38.95 -45.74 5.96
CA SER A 37 -38.06 -44.98 5.11
C SER A 37 -38.55 -43.53 5.09
N THR A 38 -37.94 -42.68 5.90
CA THR A 38 -38.04 -41.23 5.69
C THR A 38 -37.21 -40.89 4.47
N PRO A 39 -37.80 -40.36 3.38
CA PRO A 39 -36.99 -39.86 2.28
C PRO A 39 -36.12 -38.73 2.84
N CYS A 40 -34.80 -38.94 2.77
CA CYS A 40 -33.83 -37.88 2.93
C CYS A 40 -34.15 -36.88 1.81
N THR A 41 -34.90 -35.82 2.13
CA THR A 41 -34.99 -34.64 1.29
C THR A 41 -33.60 -34.06 1.25
N ALA A 42 -32.81 -34.52 0.29
CA ALA A 42 -31.65 -33.83 -0.20
C ALA A 42 -32.15 -32.44 -0.59
N LEU A 43 -31.94 -31.47 0.30
CA LEU A 43 -32.08 -30.08 -0.07
C LEU A 43 -31.20 -29.91 -1.30
N PRO A 44 -31.76 -29.52 -2.46
CA PRO A 44 -30.93 -29.23 -3.59
C PRO A 44 -29.93 -28.17 -3.09
N ILE A 45 -28.65 -28.40 -3.36
CA ILE A 45 -27.66 -27.33 -3.36
C ILE A 45 -28.11 -26.39 -4.48
N SER A 46 -29.09 -25.55 -4.13
CA SER A 46 -29.49 -24.37 -4.86
C SER A 46 -28.24 -23.51 -4.81
N ARG A 47 -27.41 -23.63 -5.84
CA ARG A 47 -26.48 -22.57 -6.18
C ARG A 47 -27.37 -21.37 -6.44
N CYS A 48 -27.48 -20.50 -5.44
CA CYS A 48 -28.17 -19.22 -5.57
C CYS A 48 -27.54 -18.53 -6.77
N PHE A 49 -28.25 -18.49 -7.89
CA PHE A 49 -27.85 -17.76 -9.08
C PHE A 49 -27.98 -16.28 -8.71
N SER A 50 -26.92 -15.73 -8.11
CA SER A 50 -26.90 -14.30 -7.79
C SER A 50 -26.81 -13.55 -9.11
N THR A 51 -27.90 -12.88 -9.49
CA THR A 51 -27.99 -12.06 -10.71
C THR A 51 -27.15 -10.78 -10.59
N THR A 52 -26.66 -10.45 -9.39
CA THR A 52 -25.75 -9.32 -9.20
C THR A 52 -24.37 -9.67 -9.75
N SER A 53 -23.93 -8.92 -10.77
CA SER A 53 -22.55 -8.99 -11.24
C SER A 53 -21.59 -8.71 -10.08
N PRO A 54 -20.51 -9.49 -9.88
CA PRO A 54 -19.56 -9.21 -8.83
C PRO A 54 -18.99 -7.81 -9.04
N ALA A 55 -19.04 -6.98 -7.99
CA ALA A 55 -18.50 -5.63 -8.04
C ALA A 55 -17.01 -5.72 -8.41
N LEU A 56 -16.63 -5.09 -9.53
CA LEU A 56 -15.24 -5.06 -9.97
C LEU A 56 -14.45 -4.18 -9.00
N ASP A 57 -13.45 -4.77 -8.38
CA ASP A 57 -12.54 -4.11 -7.46
C ASP A 57 -11.22 -3.79 -8.18
N TRP A 58 -10.59 -2.67 -7.81
CA TRP A 58 -9.32 -2.23 -8.37
C TRP A 58 -8.11 -2.79 -7.61
N LEU A 59 -8.35 -3.31 -6.40
CA LEU A 59 -7.36 -3.95 -5.55
C LEU A 59 -7.26 -5.47 -5.78
N THR A 60 -8.28 -6.05 -6.41
CA THR A 60 -8.38 -7.49 -6.67
C THR A 60 -8.76 -7.71 -8.13
N PRO A 61 -7.90 -8.35 -8.95
CA PRO A 61 -8.25 -8.63 -10.34
C PRO A 61 -9.40 -9.63 -10.43
N LYS A 62 -10.24 -9.46 -11.44
CA LYS A 62 -11.40 -10.32 -11.72
C LYS A 62 -11.00 -11.79 -11.93
N TYR A 63 -9.87 -12.01 -12.58
CA TYR A 63 -9.37 -13.34 -12.92
C TYR A 63 -8.16 -13.68 -12.05
N GLN A 64 -8.06 -14.94 -11.67
CA GLN A 64 -6.91 -15.48 -10.96
C GLN A 64 -5.69 -15.54 -11.89
N GLU A 65 -4.48 -15.45 -11.33
CA GLU A 65 -3.27 -15.61 -12.13
C GLU A 65 -3.17 -17.05 -12.67
N VAL A 66 -2.91 -17.19 -13.98
CA VAL A 66 -2.72 -18.52 -14.62
C VAL A 66 -1.49 -19.22 -14.05
N SER A 67 -0.44 -18.47 -13.73
CA SER A 67 0.78 -18.97 -13.08
C SER A 67 1.29 -17.95 -12.06
N LYS A 68 2.03 -18.40 -11.05
CA LYS A 68 2.48 -17.54 -9.94
C LYS A 68 3.44 -16.45 -10.43
N SER A 69 3.05 -15.17 -10.37
CA SER A 69 3.88 -14.02 -10.80
C SER A 69 5.27 -13.91 -10.16
N PRO A 70 6.38 -13.78 -10.92
CA PRO A 70 7.71 -13.52 -10.34
C PRO A 70 7.77 -12.15 -9.65
N LYS A 71 8.74 -11.94 -8.75
CA LYS A 71 8.86 -10.70 -7.96
C LYS A 71 8.96 -9.45 -8.85
N GLY A 72 9.80 -9.49 -9.88
CA GLY A 72 10.10 -8.36 -10.76
C GLY A 72 10.66 -7.13 -10.03
N ARG A 73 10.71 -5.99 -10.72
CA ARG A 73 11.02 -4.66 -10.16
C ARG A 73 10.02 -3.63 -10.68
N PRO A 74 9.78 -2.53 -9.96
CA PRO A 74 9.04 -1.40 -10.51
C PRO A 74 9.79 -0.77 -11.69
N HIS A 75 9.06 -0.05 -12.53
CA HIS A 75 9.61 0.57 -13.73
C HIS A 75 10.37 1.86 -13.38
N VAL A 76 11.64 1.96 -13.77
CA VAL A 76 12.47 3.17 -13.60
C VAL A 76 12.62 3.86 -14.97
N PRO A 77 12.01 5.05 -15.18
CA PRO A 77 11.98 5.69 -16.48
C PRO A 77 13.28 6.45 -16.80
N THR A 78 14.30 5.76 -17.31
CA THR A 78 15.57 6.38 -17.72
C THR A 78 15.44 7.24 -18.98
N GLY A 79 14.55 6.86 -19.91
CA GLY A 79 14.36 7.54 -21.21
C GLY A 79 13.57 8.85 -21.19
N GLY A 80 13.31 9.42 -20.01
CA GLY A 80 12.60 10.69 -19.89
C GLY A 80 11.07 10.59 -19.92
N SER A 81 10.49 9.48 -19.45
CA SER A 81 9.03 9.29 -19.48
C SER A 81 8.31 10.14 -18.41
N SER A 82 7.34 10.94 -18.83
CA SER A 82 6.46 11.74 -17.96
C SER A 82 5.10 11.08 -17.69
N ARG A 83 4.87 9.86 -18.19
CA ARG A 83 3.56 9.20 -18.10
C ARG A 83 3.12 9.08 -16.63
N GLY A 84 1.84 9.37 -16.34
CA GLY A 84 1.27 9.18 -15.00
C GLY A 84 1.85 10.06 -13.90
N THR A 85 2.62 11.10 -14.24
CA THR A 85 3.16 12.08 -13.28
C THR A 85 2.30 13.34 -13.13
N THR A 86 1.33 13.50 -14.03
CA THR A 86 0.36 14.61 -14.08
C THR A 86 -1.04 14.15 -13.68
N VAL A 87 -1.80 15.08 -13.11
CA VAL A 87 -3.22 14.91 -12.77
C VAL A 87 -4.02 14.99 -14.07
N VAL A 88 -4.87 13.99 -14.34
CA VAL A 88 -5.62 13.90 -15.62
C VAL A 88 -7.11 14.13 -15.39
N TRP A 89 -7.73 13.42 -14.46
CA TRP A 89 -9.18 13.43 -14.26
C TRP A 89 -9.61 14.41 -13.18
N GLY A 90 -8.89 14.42 -12.05
CA GLY A 90 -9.18 15.29 -10.91
C GLY A 90 -8.59 16.69 -10.99
N ASP A 91 -8.80 17.43 -9.90
CA ASP A 91 -8.26 18.78 -9.67
C ASP A 91 -7.02 18.73 -8.78
N TYR A 92 -7.00 17.75 -7.86
CA TYR A 92 -5.89 17.50 -6.94
C TYR A 92 -5.42 16.04 -7.02
N GLY A 93 -4.17 15.77 -6.68
CA GLY A 93 -3.61 14.43 -6.69
C GLY A 93 -2.59 14.16 -5.60
N LEU A 94 -2.40 12.86 -5.32
CA LEU A 94 -1.36 12.34 -4.43
C LEU A 94 -0.28 11.66 -5.26
N ARG A 95 0.92 12.27 -5.31
CA ARG A 95 2.08 11.81 -6.07
C ARG A 95 3.14 11.22 -5.15
N MET A 96 3.80 10.15 -5.60
CA MET A 96 4.96 9.60 -4.91
C MET A 96 6.18 10.51 -5.09
N LYS A 97 6.76 11.02 -4.00
CA LYS A 97 7.95 11.90 -4.04
C LYS A 97 9.26 11.14 -3.86
N ASP A 98 9.21 10.07 -3.09
CA ASP A 98 10.34 9.21 -2.74
C ASP A 98 10.73 8.28 -3.92
N HIS A 99 11.33 7.14 -3.61
CA HIS A 99 11.70 6.07 -4.53
C HIS A 99 10.50 5.24 -5.04
N ASP A 100 10.69 4.49 -6.13
CA ASP A 100 9.73 3.49 -6.61
C ASP A 100 9.56 2.35 -5.60
N ARG A 101 8.32 1.88 -5.45
CA ARG A 101 7.95 0.84 -4.48
C ARG A 101 6.85 -0.05 -5.04
N ARG A 102 6.70 -1.22 -4.41
CA ARG A 102 5.54 -2.09 -4.56
C ARG A 102 4.54 -1.71 -3.46
N LEU A 103 3.39 -1.18 -3.85
CA LEU A 103 2.33 -0.82 -2.91
C LEU A 103 1.42 -2.02 -2.70
N PRO A 104 1.29 -2.53 -1.48
CA PRO A 104 0.38 -3.64 -1.23
C PRO A 104 -1.07 -3.15 -1.22
N ALA A 105 -2.01 -4.00 -1.64
CA ALA A 105 -3.42 -3.65 -1.76
C ALA A 105 -4.05 -3.16 -0.44
N HIS A 106 -3.63 -3.71 0.70
CA HIS A 106 -4.13 -3.29 2.00
C HIS A 106 -3.76 -1.84 2.34
N SER A 107 -2.54 -1.38 2.04
CA SER A 107 -2.13 0.02 2.27
C SER A 107 -2.93 0.98 1.38
N LEU A 108 -3.17 0.59 0.13
CA LEU A 108 -3.99 1.36 -0.80
C LEU A 108 -5.45 1.49 -0.31
N LYS A 109 -6.02 0.41 0.23
CA LYS A 109 -7.35 0.41 0.86
C LYS A 109 -7.40 1.34 2.08
N ILE A 110 -6.43 1.24 2.98
CA ILE A 110 -6.34 2.09 4.18
C ILE A 110 -6.22 3.57 3.78
N ALA A 111 -5.44 3.88 2.75
CA ALA A 111 -5.31 5.23 2.22
C ALA A 111 -6.64 5.76 1.64
N GLU A 112 -7.34 4.95 0.84
CA GLU A 112 -8.67 5.29 0.32
C GLU A 112 -9.67 5.55 1.45
N GLU A 113 -9.73 4.65 2.45
CA GLU A 113 -10.61 4.81 3.63
C GLU A 113 -10.26 6.06 4.43
N THR A 114 -8.97 6.39 4.57
CA THR A 114 -8.51 7.60 5.26
C THR A 114 -8.99 8.86 4.55
N ILE A 115 -8.90 8.91 3.22
CA ILE A 115 -9.41 10.02 2.40
C ILE A 115 -10.93 10.13 2.58
N LYS A 116 -11.64 9.00 2.44
CA LYS A 116 -13.11 8.95 2.58
C LYS A 116 -13.58 9.44 3.94
N ARG A 117 -12.87 9.04 5.01
CA ARG A 117 -13.17 9.47 6.37
C ARG A 117 -12.96 10.96 6.56
N ARG A 118 -11.88 11.53 6.01
CA ARG A 118 -11.59 12.97 6.15
C ARG A 118 -12.57 13.85 5.36
N LEU A 119 -13.05 13.36 4.22
CA LEU A 119 -13.96 14.06 3.32
C LEU A 119 -15.44 13.65 3.50
N ARG A 120 -15.77 12.96 4.60
CA ARG A 120 -17.14 12.51 4.87
C ARG A 120 -18.10 13.71 4.87
N GLY A 121 -19.19 13.61 4.12
CA GLY A 121 -20.22 14.66 4.01
C GLY A 121 -19.95 15.72 2.95
N MET A 122 -18.86 15.62 2.20
CA MET A 122 -18.53 16.53 1.09
C MET A 122 -18.84 15.88 -0.27
N ASN A 123 -19.12 16.70 -1.27
CA ASN A 123 -19.34 16.25 -2.65
C ASN A 123 -18.00 16.11 -3.38
N TYR A 124 -17.50 14.88 -3.49
CA TYR A 124 -16.26 14.59 -4.19
C TYR A 124 -16.30 13.25 -4.91
N THR A 125 -15.46 13.15 -5.94
CA THR A 125 -15.19 11.92 -6.67
C THR A 125 -13.71 11.58 -6.51
N LEU A 126 -13.43 10.37 -6.01
CA LEU A 126 -12.08 9.85 -5.84
C LEU A 126 -11.74 8.90 -6.99
N TYR A 127 -10.76 9.29 -7.81
CA TYR A 127 -10.21 8.44 -8.85
C TYR A 127 -8.96 7.71 -8.38
N LYS A 128 -8.83 6.45 -8.81
CA LYS A 128 -7.67 5.59 -8.53
C LYS A 128 -6.90 5.40 -9.83
N ARG A 129 -5.65 5.86 -9.87
CA ARG A 129 -4.80 5.83 -11.08
C ARG A 129 -4.05 4.51 -11.24
N VAL A 130 -3.90 3.77 -10.14
CA VAL A 130 -3.12 2.55 -10.02
C VAL A 130 -4.05 1.41 -9.67
N SER A 131 -3.78 0.19 -10.14
CA SER A 131 -4.49 -1.04 -9.76
C SER A 131 -3.52 -2.09 -9.25
N ALA A 132 -3.96 -2.92 -8.31
CA ALA A 132 -3.16 -4.01 -7.76
C ALA A 132 -3.42 -5.29 -8.57
N ASN A 133 -2.56 -5.53 -9.55
CA ASN A 133 -2.72 -6.61 -10.52
C ASN A 133 -1.65 -7.71 -10.41
N ILE A 134 -0.70 -7.59 -9.50
CA ILE A 134 0.41 -8.54 -9.35
C ILE A 134 0.26 -9.30 -8.04
N GLY A 135 0.23 -10.62 -8.11
CA GLY A 135 0.21 -11.50 -6.94
C GLY A 135 1.56 -11.57 -6.25
N VAL A 136 1.55 -11.46 -4.91
CA VAL A 136 2.72 -11.72 -4.06
C VAL A 136 2.57 -13.10 -3.45
N TYR A 137 3.64 -13.90 -3.56
CA TYR A 137 3.68 -15.25 -3.02
C TYR A 137 4.80 -15.35 -1.99
N THR A 138 4.43 -15.64 -0.76
CA THR A 138 5.34 -15.66 0.38
C THR A 138 5.47 -17.10 0.89
N LYS A 139 6.70 -17.54 1.14
CA LYS A 139 6.96 -18.81 1.82
C LYS A 139 6.88 -18.56 3.33
N GLY A 140 6.34 -19.52 4.09
CA GLY A 140 6.30 -19.40 5.54
C GLY A 140 7.70 -19.22 6.13
N ASN A 141 7.83 -18.35 7.12
CA ASN A 141 9.09 -18.03 7.78
C ASN A 141 9.71 -19.27 8.46
N GLU A 142 8.89 -20.23 8.84
CA GLU A 142 9.27 -21.50 9.45
C GLU A 142 9.94 -22.48 8.47
N GLN A 143 9.75 -22.31 7.16
CA GLN A 143 10.21 -23.27 6.16
C GLN A 143 11.60 -22.92 5.62
N ARG A 144 12.50 -23.92 5.56
CA ARG A 144 13.85 -23.77 4.96
C ARG A 144 13.80 -23.43 3.47
N MET A 145 14.89 -22.87 2.93
CA MET A 145 15.03 -22.52 1.51
C MET A 145 14.85 -23.72 0.57
N GLY A 146 14.46 -23.47 -0.69
CA GLY A 146 14.17 -24.51 -1.70
C GLY A 146 12.70 -24.95 -1.73
N LYS A 147 12.40 -26.16 -2.22
CA LYS A 147 11.05 -26.76 -2.30
C LYS A 147 10.00 -25.94 -3.08
N GLY A 148 10.44 -25.13 -4.04
CA GLY A 148 9.56 -24.34 -4.90
C GLY A 148 9.00 -23.07 -4.23
N LYS A 149 7.96 -22.51 -4.85
CA LYS A 149 7.40 -21.19 -4.53
C LYS A 149 6.22 -21.29 -3.55
N GLY A 150 6.13 -20.34 -2.63
CA GLY A 150 5.11 -20.27 -1.57
C GLY A 150 3.66 -20.08 -2.03
N LYS A 151 2.78 -19.92 -1.05
CA LYS A 151 1.35 -19.66 -1.26
C LYS A 151 1.09 -18.20 -1.62
N PHE A 152 -0.07 -17.91 -2.20
CA PHE A 152 -0.51 -16.54 -2.44
C PHE A 152 -0.72 -15.82 -1.11
N ASP A 153 -0.33 -14.56 -1.05
CA ASP A 153 -0.39 -13.72 0.15
C ASP A 153 -1.31 -12.52 -0.08
N TYR A 154 -0.92 -11.60 -0.97
CA TYR A 154 -1.72 -10.42 -1.29
C TYR A 154 -1.43 -9.87 -2.69
N TRP A 155 -2.31 -9.00 -3.19
CA TRP A 155 -2.12 -8.25 -4.43
C TRP A 155 -1.31 -6.98 -4.22
N THR A 156 -0.45 -6.63 -5.17
CA THR A 156 0.36 -5.41 -5.12
C THR A 156 0.36 -4.68 -6.45
N ALA A 157 0.58 -3.38 -6.39
CA ALA A 157 0.81 -2.53 -7.53
C ALA A 157 2.29 -2.08 -7.60
N LYS A 158 2.88 -2.11 -8.79
CA LYS A 158 4.21 -1.52 -9.03
C LYS A 158 4.03 -0.04 -9.36
N VAL A 159 4.56 0.83 -8.50
CA VAL A 159 4.47 2.29 -8.69
C VAL A 159 5.87 2.83 -8.93
N ALA A 160 6.04 3.54 -10.05
CA ALA A 160 7.27 4.22 -10.39
C ALA A 160 7.39 5.56 -9.63
N VAL A 161 8.61 6.11 -9.60
CA VAL A 161 8.89 7.43 -9.02
C VAL A 161 7.98 8.50 -9.65
N SER A 162 7.55 9.48 -8.85
CA SER A 162 6.74 10.63 -9.31
C SER A 162 5.39 10.27 -9.91
N ARG A 163 4.87 9.05 -9.66
CA ARG A 163 3.53 8.67 -10.13
C ARG A 163 2.42 9.06 -9.18
N ILE A 164 1.30 9.42 -9.78
CA ILE A 164 0.06 9.74 -9.07
C ILE A 164 -0.72 8.45 -8.80
N VAL A 165 -1.15 8.28 -7.55
CA VAL A 165 -1.92 7.11 -7.11
C VAL A 165 -3.41 7.44 -7.00
N PHE A 166 -3.73 8.58 -6.38
CA PHE A 166 -5.10 9.05 -6.19
C PHE A 166 -5.29 10.43 -6.81
N GLU A 167 -6.47 10.67 -7.36
CA GLU A 167 -6.92 11.99 -7.77
C GLU A 167 -8.27 12.29 -7.16
N LEU A 168 -8.50 13.56 -6.85
CA LEU A 168 -9.71 14.06 -6.24
C LEU A 168 -10.30 15.13 -7.14
N LYS A 169 -11.60 15.02 -7.41
CA LYS A 169 -12.40 16.03 -8.11
C LYS A 169 -13.58 16.41 -7.24
N GLY A 170 -13.93 17.68 -7.19
CA GLY A 170 -15.10 18.14 -6.46
C GLY A 170 -14.94 19.56 -5.94
N ASP A 171 -16.04 20.11 -5.42
CA ASP A 171 -16.05 21.43 -4.78
C ASP A 171 -15.43 21.33 -3.38
N LEU A 172 -14.11 21.42 -3.35
CA LEU A 172 -13.31 21.25 -2.14
C LEU A 172 -12.28 22.37 -2.04
N HIS A 173 -12.25 23.02 -0.89
CA HIS A 173 -11.19 23.95 -0.56
C HIS A 173 -9.84 23.21 -0.48
N GLU A 174 -8.81 23.80 -1.08
CA GLU A 174 -7.48 23.19 -1.23
C GLU A 174 -6.89 22.70 0.10
N LYS A 175 -7.04 23.46 1.19
CA LYS A 175 -6.53 23.08 2.51
C LYS A 175 -7.13 21.76 3.00
N VAL A 176 -8.41 21.52 2.73
CA VAL A 176 -9.10 20.28 3.12
C VAL A 176 -8.58 19.09 2.31
N ALA A 177 -8.44 19.26 0.99
CA ALA A 177 -7.88 18.23 0.11
C ALA A 177 -6.42 17.89 0.49
N ARG A 178 -5.62 18.91 0.78
CA ARG A 178 -4.22 18.78 1.24
C ARG A 178 -4.13 17.99 2.55
N GLU A 179 -4.99 18.29 3.52
CA GLU A 179 -5.02 17.54 4.78
C GLU A 179 -5.45 16.09 4.59
N ALA A 180 -6.46 15.82 3.76
CA ALA A 180 -6.88 14.44 3.45
C ALA A 180 -5.74 13.63 2.83
N PHE A 181 -5.02 14.23 1.88
CA PHE A 181 -3.89 13.60 1.21
C PHE A 181 -2.65 13.46 2.10
N ARG A 182 -2.41 14.41 3.02
CA ARG A 182 -1.36 14.28 4.03
C ARG A 182 -1.60 13.07 4.93
N LEU A 183 -2.82 12.92 5.45
CA LEU A 183 -3.21 11.77 6.28
C LEU A 183 -3.08 10.45 5.52
N ALA A 184 -3.50 10.41 4.26
CA ALA A 184 -3.36 9.23 3.40
C ALA A 184 -1.89 8.88 3.13
N GLY A 185 -1.06 9.88 2.86
CA GLY A 185 0.38 9.72 2.65
C GLY A 185 1.08 9.08 3.85
N HIS A 186 0.70 9.43 5.08
CA HIS A 186 1.23 8.79 6.30
C HIS A 186 0.85 7.32 6.46
N LYS A 187 -0.21 6.84 5.78
CA LYS A 187 -0.63 5.43 5.80
C LYS A 187 -0.02 4.61 4.66
N LEU A 188 0.47 5.27 3.62
CA LEU A 188 1.16 4.63 2.52
C LEU A 188 2.67 4.50 2.81
N PRO A 189 3.33 3.44 2.30
CA PRO A 189 4.78 3.35 2.41
C PRO A 189 5.45 4.36 1.46
N GLY A 190 6.39 5.14 1.99
CA GLY A 190 7.15 6.16 1.25
C GLY A 190 6.71 7.59 1.55
N LEU A 191 7.34 8.56 0.87
CA LEU A 191 6.99 9.97 0.99
C LEU A 191 6.13 10.41 -0.19
N TRP A 192 5.11 11.20 0.12
CA TRP A 192 4.08 11.62 -0.82
C TRP A 192 3.98 13.14 -0.88
N GLU A 193 3.60 13.64 -2.04
CA GLU A 193 3.44 15.06 -2.36
C GLU A 193 2.03 15.33 -2.86
N PHE A 194 1.48 16.47 -2.45
CA PHE A 194 0.23 17.00 -2.98
C PHE A 194 0.48 17.75 -4.29
N VAL A 195 -0.32 17.47 -5.31
CA VAL A 195 -0.16 18.02 -6.67
C VAL A 195 -1.47 18.65 -7.13
N LYS A 196 -1.39 19.82 -7.76
CA LYS A 196 -2.53 20.45 -8.43
C LYS A 196 -2.59 20.11 -9.91
N LYS A 197 -3.80 20.14 -10.48
CA LYS A 197 -3.98 20.12 -11.93
C LYS A 197 -3.31 21.33 -12.57
N GLY A 198 -2.61 21.11 -13.69
CA GLY A 198 -1.83 22.14 -14.37
C GLY A 198 -0.37 22.25 -13.89
N GLU A 199 0.02 21.58 -12.80
CA GLU A 199 1.44 21.46 -12.47
C GLU A 199 2.20 20.72 -13.59
N PRO A 200 3.45 21.14 -13.87
CA PRO A 200 4.25 20.52 -14.90
C PRO A 200 4.51 19.04 -14.59
N PRO A 201 4.63 18.18 -15.63
CA PRO A 201 5.02 16.79 -15.46
C PRO A 201 6.39 16.68 -14.79
N VAL A 202 6.65 15.50 -14.23
CA VAL A 202 7.95 15.18 -13.63
C VAL A 202 8.60 14.07 -14.43
N VAL A 203 9.89 14.20 -14.68
CA VAL A 203 10.71 13.18 -15.31
C VAL A 203 11.76 12.71 -14.31
N GLY A 204 11.62 11.46 -13.90
CA GLY A 204 12.37 10.93 -12.75
C GLY A 204 12.07 11.77 -11.51
N LEU A 205 13.04 12.58 -11.09
CA LEU A 205 12.95 13.49 -9.95
C LEU A 205 12.83 14.96 -10.36
N THR A 206 13.03 15.29 -11.63
CA THR A 206 13.07 16.68 -12.11
C THR A 206 11.69 17.11 -12.62
N LYS A 207 11.16 18.21 -12.07
CA LYS A 207 9.92 18.82 -12.57
C LYS A 207 10.21 19.62 -13.85
N LEU A 208 9.35 19.50 -14.86
CA LEU A 208 9.48 20.22 -16.14
C LEU A 208 8.89 21.63 -16.05
N GLY A 209 9.39 22.42 -15.11
CA GLY A 209 9.04 23.83 -14.93
C GLY A 209 10.25 24.73 -15.15
N ASN A 210 10.03 26.05 -15.14
CA ASN A 210 11.09 27.07 -15.10
C ASN A 210 12.07 26.99 -16.30
N GLY A 211 11.56 26.73 -17.51
CA GLY A 211 12.38 26.62 -18.73
C GLY A 211 13.08 25.27 -18.92
N VAL A 212 12.91 24.32 -18.01
CA VAL A 212 13.45 22.95 -18.17
C VAL A 212 12.53 22.12 -19.07
N THR A 213 12.94 21.96 -20.32
CA THR A 213 12.24 21.11 -21.31
C THR A 213 12.76 19.68 -21.33
N LEU A 214 11.97 18.74 -21.88
CA LEU A 214 12.42 17.36 -22.12
C LEU A 214 13.69 17.30 -22.97
N GLU A 215 13.78 18.15 -23.97
CA GLU A 215 14.93 18.21 -24.88
C GLU A 215 16.19 18.70 -24.17
N SER A 216 16.04 19.70 -23.30
CA SER A 216 17.12 20.17 -22.43
C SER A 216 17.68 19.03 -21.57
N LEU A 217 16.80 18.18 -21.01
CA LEU A 217 17.22 17.01 -20.24
C LEU A 217 17.91 15.94 -21.10
N LYS A 218 17.59 15.84 -22.39
CA LYS A 218 18.24 14.86 -23.29
C LYS A 218 19.56 15.36 -23.87
N ARG A 219 19.79 16.67 -23.91
CA ARG A 219 21.01 17.26 -24.44
C ARG A 219 22.23 16.87 -23.60
N ALA A 220 23.30 16.44 -24.26
CA ALA A 220 24.54 16.01 -23.59
C ALA A 220 25.25 17.14 -22.84
N ARG A 221 25.22 18.36 -23.40
CA ARG A 221 25.73 19.58 -22.75
C ARG A 221 24.56 20.46 -22.35
N ARG A 222 24.48 20.82 -21.07
CA ARG A 222 23.46 21.73 -20.54
C ARG A 222 24.14 23.01 -20.04
N SER A 223 23.55 24.16 -20.35
CA SER A 223 23.82 25.36 -19.56
C SER A 223 23.29 25.12 -18.14
N PRO A 224 23.94 25.64 -17.10
CA PRO A 224 23.39 25.59 -15.75
C PRO A 224 21.99 26.22 -15.74
N ALA A 225 21.10 25.71 -14.88
CA ALA A 225 19.72 26.20 -14.81
C ALA A 225 19.70 27.69 -14.44
N LEU A 226 18.79 28.46 -15.03
CA LEU A 226 18.57 29.88 -14.72
C LEU A 226 18.36 30.02 -13.20
N GLY A 227 19.27 30.75 -12.53
CA GLY A 227 19.35 30.89 -11.07
C GLY A 227 20.57 30.25 -10.40
N ALA A 228 21.38 29.46 -11.12
CA ALA A 228 22.61 28.86 -10.59
C ALA A 228 23.81 29.84 -10.61
N GLU A 229 23.71 30.95 -11.34
CA GLU A 229 24.74 32.01 -11.37
C GLU A 229 24.98 32.70 -10.01
N ASN A 230 24.08 32.56 -9.03
CA ASN A 230 24.20 33.21 -7.71
C ASN A 230 24.79 32.30 -6.61
N LEU A 231 25.24 31.09 -6.93
CA LEU A 231 25.96 30.26 -5.96
C LEU A 231 27.41 30.73 -5.86
N PRO A 232 27.95 30.98 -4.65
CA PRO A 232 29.37 31.30 -4.49
C PRO A 232 30.19 30.20 -5.14
N THR A 233 30.95 30.55 -6.18
CA THR A 233 31.86 29.59 -6.79
C THR A 233 32.86 29.16 -5.72
N PRO A 234 33.06 27.86 -5.45
CA PRO A 234 34.09 27.45 -4.52
C PRO A 234 35.42 28.05 -4.97
N PRO A 235 36.22 28.65 -4.06
CA PRO A 235 37.45 29.33 -4.44
C PRO A 235 38.33 28.33 -5.21
N LYS A 236 38.74 28.72 -6.43
CA LYS A 236 39.67 27.94 -7.23
C LYS A 236 40.93 27.74 -6.38
N SER A 237 41.17 26.51 -5.93
CA SER A 237 42.42 26.12 -5.30
C SER A 237 43.53 26.35 -6.31
N THR A 238 44.21 27.49 -6.18
CA THR A 238 45.39 27.80 -6.97
C THR A 238 46.50 26.94 -6.40
N SER A 239 46.61 25.69 -6.87
CA SER A 239 47.76 24.85 -6.61
C SER A 239 48.92 25.39 -7.46
N SER A 240 49.62 26.40 -6.95
CA SER A 240 50.93 26.78 -7.45
C SER A 240 51.90 25.65 -7.10
N SER A 241 52.13 24.74 -8.04
CA SER A 241 53.26 23.82 -7.96
C SER A 241 54.56 24.62 -8.03
N PRO A 242 55.54 24.43 -7.12
CA PRO A 242 56.82 25.11 -7.23
C PRO A 242 57.57 24.58 -8.45
N VAL A 243 58.01 25.50 -9.31
CA VAL A 243 58.92 25.23 -10.42
C VAL A 243 60.25 24.78 -9.82
N ALA A 244 60.58 23.50 -10.00
CA ALA A 244 61.91 22.97 -9.69
C ALA A 244 62.93 23.65 -10.61
N SER A 245 63.80 24.47 -10.03
CA SER A 245 64.96 25.04 -10.72
C SER A 245 66.13 24.07 -10.61
N GLN A 246 66.89 23.97 -11.71
CA GLN A 246 68.00 23.05 -11.98
C GLN A 246 69.16 23.19 -11.00
#